data_AF-A0A3R7AKW6-F1
#
_entry.id   AF-A0A3R7AKW6-F1
#
_cell.length_a   1.000
_cell.length_b   1.000
_cell.length_c   1.000
_cell.angle_alpha   90.00
_cell.angle_beta   90.00
_cell.angle_gamma   90.00
#
_symmetry.space_group_name_H-M   'P 1'
#
loop_
_entity.id
_entity.type
_entity.pdbx_description
1 polymer ?
#
loop_
_entity_poly.entity_id
_entity_poly.type
_entity_poly.pdbx_seq_one_letter_code
_entity_poly.pdbx_strand_id
1 'polypeptide(L)'
;MEISRKKLREEVLKRIKYVQTCVLARELCLLVRSNRAVLEPKDVQEICLSISKLCKEAGCEEPSELCRKAAEAIGAGDEAKYLELCAQSCKKCGEARRPTPKKATYVA
;
A
#
# COMPACT_ATOMS: atom_id res chain seq x y z
N MET A 1 -18.93 26.94 -19.76
CA MET A 1 -19.02 26.20 -18.47
C MET A 1 -18.78 24.69 -18.61
N GLU A 2 -19.15 24.03 -19.72
CA GLU A 2 -19.01 22.57 -19.87
C GLU A 2 -17.56 22.05 -19.82
N ILE A 3 -16.59 22.84 -20.31
CA ILE A 3 -15.16 22.51 -20.26
C ILE A 3 -14.66 22.46 -18.80
N SER A 4 -15.15 23.37 -17.95
CA SER A 4 -14.82 23.36 -16.51
C SER A 4 -15.41 22.14 -15.80
N ARG A 5 -16.65 21.77 -16.12
CA ARG A 5 -17.29 20.55 -15.59
C ARG A 5 -16.57 19.27 -16.02
N LYS A 6 -16.17 19.15 -17.29
CA LYS A 6 -15.42 17.98 -17.80
C LYS A 6 -14.06 17.82 -17.10
N LYS A 7 -13.30 18.92 -16.96
CA LYS A 7 -12.03 18.92 -16.22
C LYS A 7 -12.20 18.52 -14.76
N LEU A 8 -13.18 19.12 -14.07
CA LEU A 8 -13.48 18.77 -12.67
C LEU A 8 -13.86 17.28 -12.52
N ARG A 9 -14.65 16.73 -13.45
CA ARG A 9 -14.98 15.31 -13.45
C ARG A 9 -13.73 14.43 -13.57
N GLU A 10 -12.80 14.77 -14.46
CA GLU A 10 -11.55 14.01 -14.62
C GLU A 10 -10.68 14.07 -13.36
N GLU A 11 -10.57 15.24 -12.72
CA GLU A 11 -9.85 15.40 -11.46
C GLU A 11 -10.46 14.57 -10.33
N VAL A 12 -11.79 14.59 -10.19
CA VAL A 12 -12.52 13.77 -9.21
C VAL A 12 -12.29 12.28 -9.47
N LEU A 13 -12.40 11.82 -10.72
CA LEU A 13 -12.17 10.41 -11.07
C LEU A 13 -10.71 9.98 -10.80
N LYS A 14 -9.74 10.84 -11.12
CA LYS A 14 -8.32 10.60 -10.79
C LYS A 14 -8.13 10.48 -9.28
N ARG A 15 -8.78 11.35 -8.50
CA ARG A 15 -8.69 11.31 -7.03
C ARG A 15 -9.33 10.04 -6.47
N ILE A 16 -10.50 9.64 -6.96
CA ILE A 16 -11.17 8.39 -6.56
C ILE A 16 -10.25 7.20 -6.84
N LYS A 17 -9.69 7.11 -8.06
CA LYS A 17 -8.74 6.04 -8.41
C LYS A 17 -7.53 6.03 -7.47
N TYR A 18 -6.97 7.19 -7.16
CA TYR A 18 -5.85 7.30 -6.21
C TYR A 18 -6.20 6.80 -4.79
N VAL A 19 -7.42 7.09 -4.32
CA VAL A 19 -7.91 6.62 -3.01
C VAL A 19 -8.10 5.09 -3.02
N GLN A 20 -8.77 4.56 -4.04
CA GLN A 20 -9.05 3.13 -4.17
C GLN A 20 -7.79 2.28 -4.38
N THR A 21 -6.70 2.88 -4.88
CA THR A 21 -5.43 2.18 -5.13
C THR A 21 -4.37 2.55 -4.09
N CYS A 22 -3.68 3.67 -4.28
CA CYS A 22 -2.50 4.03 -3.50
C CYS A 22 -2.81 4.24 -2.01
N VAL A 23 -3.89 4.95 -1.66
CA VAL A 23 -4.25 5.18 -0.25
C VAL A 23 -4.64 3.88 0.44
N LEU A 24 -5.50 3.07 -0.19
CA LEU A 24 -5.88 1.77 0.35
C LEU A 24 -4.67 0.85 0.53
N ALA A 25 -3.78 0.74 -0.48
CA ALA A 25 -2.57 -0.06 -0.41
C ALA A 25 -1.68 0.33 0.79
N ARG A 26 -1.56 1.63 1.04
CA ARG A 26 -0.75 2.18 2.14
C ARG A 26 -1.34 1.85 3.50
N GLU A 27 -2.65 2.01 3.65
CA GLU A 27 -3.34 1.68 4.90
C GLU A 27 -3.20 0.19 5.24
N LEU A 28 -3.47 -0.68 4.25
CA LEU A 28 -3.28 -2.12 4.40
C LEU A 28 -1.83 -2.47 4.74
N CYS A 29 -0.86 -1.85 4.07
CA CYS A 29 0.56 -2.06 4.34
C CYS A 29 0.94 -1.66 5.77
N LEU A 30 0.43 -0.53 6.27
CA LEU A 30 0.67 -0.07 7.63
C LEU A 30 0.08 -1.06 8.65
N LEU A 31 -1.16 -1.51 8.43
CA LEU A 31 -1.84 -2.48 9.29
C LEU A 31 -1.05 -3.79 9.37
N VAL A 32 -0.65 -4.36 8.22
CA VAL A 32 0.16 -5.59 8.19
C VAL A 32 1.47 -5.38 8.94
N ARG A 33 2.21 -4.30 8.62
CA ARG A 33 3.55 -4.09 9.19
C ARG A 33 3.54 -3.85 10.69
N SER A 34 2.52 -3.19 11.20
CA SER A 34 2.41 -2.83 12.62
C SER A 34 1.86 -3.98 13.47
N ASN A 35 1.21 -4.97 12.85
CA ASN A 35 0.52 -6.05 13.54
C ASN A 35 1.05 -7.45 13.15
N ARG A 36 2.24 -7.55 12.54
CA ARG A 36 2.80 -8.85 12.11
C ARG A 36 2.85 -9.90 13.23
N ALA A 37 3.10 -9.47 14.46
CA ALA A 37 3.20 -10.35 15.62
C ALA A 37 1.89 -11.07 15.99
N VAL A 38 0.74 -10.63 15.44
CA VAL A 38 -0.59 -11.22 15.69
C VAL A 38 -1.24 -11.79 14.43
N LEU A 39 -0.53 -11.78 13.29
CA LEU A 39 -1.04 -12.29 12.02
C LEU A 39 -0.34 -13.61 11.69
N GLU A 40 -1.08 -14.55 11.09
CA GLU A 40 -0.48 -15.76 10.56
C GLU A 40 0.29 -15.44 9.26
N PRO A 41 1.34 -16.22 8.93
CA PRO A 41 2.08 -16.04 7.67
C PRO A 41 1.17 -16.01 6.44
N LYS A 42 0.06 -16.76 6.47
CA LYS A 42 -0.94 -16.82 5.40
C LYS A 42 -1.71 -15.51 5.26
N ASP A 43 -2.09 -14.87 6.36
CA ASP A 43 -2.74 -13.56 6.35
C ASP A 43 -1.82 -12.52 5.72
N VAL A 44 -0.55 -12.51 6.16
CA VAL A 44 0.47 -11.60 5.65
C VAL A 44 0.68 -11.82 4.14
N GLN A 45 0.77 -13.07 3.69
CA GLN A 45 0.90 -13.41 2.27
C GLN A 45 -0.25 -12.82 1.44
N GLU A 46 -1.50 -13.09 1.83
CA GLU A 46 -2.68 -12.70 1.05
C GLU A 46 -2.87 -11.20 1.00
N ILE A 47 -2.64 -10.52 2.13
CA ILE A 47 -2.72 -9.06 2.17
C ILE A 47 -1.57 -8.43 1.38
N CYS A 48 -0.34 -8.94 1.47
CA CYS A 48 0.78 -8.43 0.68
C CYS A 48 0.59 -8.63 -0.83
N LEU A 49 -0.03 -9.73 -1.28
CA LEU A 49 -0.44 -9.93 -2.67
C LEU A 49 -1.49 -8.90 -3.12
N SER A 50 -2.46 -8.61 -2.25
CA SER A 50 -3.48 -7.58 -2.51
C SER A 50 -2.86 -6.19 -2.64
N ILE A 51 -1.93 -5.84 -1.74
CA ILE A 51 -1.16 -4.60 -1.79
C ILE A 51 -0.35 -4.51 -3.09
N SER A 52 0.30 -5.60 -3.53
CA SER A 52 1.05 -5.64 -4.79
C SER A 52 0.15 -5.26 -5.98
N LYS A 53 -1.05 -5.85 -6.09
CA LYS A 53 -2.03 -5.52 -7.14
C LYS A 53 -2.43 -4.05 -7.11
N LEU A 54 -2.77 -3.51 -5.93
CA LEU A 54 -3.14 -2.10 -5.77
C LEU A 54 -1.98 -1.15 -6.15
N CYS A 55 -0.74 -1.48 -5.78
CA CYS A 55 0.44 -0.73 -6.18
C CYS A 55 0.62 -0.73 -7.70
N LYS A 56 0.41 -1.88 -8.36
CA LYS A 56 0.47 -1.99 -9.82
C LYS A 56 -0.60 -1.12 -10.50
N GLU A 57 -1.84 -1.16 -10.01
CA GLU A 57 -2.94 -0.34 -10.51
C GLU A 57 -2.71 1.17 -10.31
N ALA A 58 -1.97 1.53 -9.25
CA ALA A 58 -1.51 2.89 -8.99
C ALA A 58 -0.31 3.32 -9.86
N GLY A 59 0.27 2.42 -10.66
CA GLY A 59 1.45 2.69 -11.49
C GLY A 59 2.78 2.60 -10.75
N CYS A 60 2.83 1.95 -9.59
CA CYS A 60 4.04 1.75 -8.78
C CYS A 60 4.66 0.37 -9.06
N GLU A 61 5.29 0.19 -10.23
CA GLU A 61 5.77 -1.14 -10.67
C GLU A 61 6.85 -1.73 -9.74
N GLU A 62 7.89 -0.96 -9.40
CA GLU A 62 8.98 -1.44 -8.53
C GLU A 62 8.47 -1.84 -7.12
N PRO A 63 7.71 -1.00 -6.38
CA PRO A 63 7.10 -1.41 -5.12
C PRO A 63 6.14 -2.60 -5.26
N SER A 64 5.36 -2.66 -6.34
CA SER A 64 4.44 -3.77 -6.61
C SER A 64 5.20 -5.10 -6.67
N GLU A 65 6.30 -5.13 -7.42
CA GLU A 65 7.10 -6.34 -7.61
C GLU A 65 7.82 -6.76 -6.32
N LEU A 66 8.33 -5.81 -5.55
CA LEU A 66 8.92 -6.10 -4.23
C LEU A 66 7.87 -6.64 -3.24
N CYS A 67 6.65 -6.10 -3.22
CA CYS A 67 5.55 -6.62 -2.40
C CYS A 67 5.14 -8.04 -2.83
N ARG A 68 5.13 -8.33 -4.14
CA ARG A 68 4.83 -9.66 -4.68
C ARG A 68 5.86 -10.68 -4.18
N LYS A 69 7.16 -10.38 -4.34
CA LYS A 69 8.25 -11.24 -3.89
C LYS A 69 8.26 -11.43 -2.37
N ALA A 70 7.92 -10.37 -1.62
CA ALA A 70 7.79 -10.47 -0.16
C ALA A 70 6.66 -11.44 0.22
N ALA A 71 5.51 -11.37 -0.44
CA ALA A 71 4.41 -12.29 -0.21
C ALA A 71 4.77 -13.75 -0.54
N GLU A 72 5.55 -13.97 -1.61
CA GLU A 72 6.07 -15.30 -1.93
C GLU A 72 7.02 -15.83 -0.85
N ALA A 73 7.94 -14.99 -0.35
CA ALA A 73 8.89 -15.36 0.68
C ALA A 73 8.21 -15.79 1.99
N ILE A 74 7.26 -14.98 2.49
CA ILE A 74 6.53 -15.34 3.72
C ILE A 74 5.67 -16.59 3.53
N GLY A 75 5.08 -16.78 2.35
CA GLY A 75 4.33 -18.00 2.02
C GLY A 75 5.19 -19.26 1.91
N ALA A 76 6.49 -19.12 1.64
CA ALA A 76 7.47 -20.19 1.63
C ALA A 76 8.13 -20.42 3.01
N GLY A 77 7.74 -19.65 4.04
CA GLY A 77 8.33 -19.72 5.38
C GLY A 77 9.68 -18.98 5.53
N ASP A 78 10.10 -18.21 4.52
CA ASP A 78 11.34 -17.43 4.56
C ASP A 78 11.06 -16.02 5.11
N GLU A 79 10.91 -15.94 6.43
CA GLU A 79 10.59 -14.69 7.13
C GLU A 79 11.70 -13.63 6.98
N ALA A 80 12.96 -14.05 7.02
CA ALA A 80 14.10 -13.13 6.90
C ALA A 80 14.08 -12.40 5.54
N LYS A 81 13.87 -13.15 4.44
CA LYS A 81 13.75 -12.58 3.10
C LYS A 81 12.49 -11.72 2.95
N TYR A 82 11.37 -12.13 3.55
CA TYR A 82 10.17 -11.31 3.59
C TYR A 82 10.46 -9.93 4.23
N LEU A 83 11.12 -9.89 5.39
CA LEU A 83 11.42 -8.65 6.09
C LEU A 83 12.35 -7.75 5.27
N GLU A 84 13.35 -8.33 4.61
CA GLU A 84 14.25 -7.61 3.71
C GLU A 84 13.50 -6.95 2.55
N LEU A 85 12.72 -7.74 1.79
CA LEU A 85 11.96 -7.27 0.63
C LEU A 85 10.88 -6.26 1.02
N CYS A 86 10.21 -6.48 2.16
CA CYS A 86 9.22 -5.55 2.70
C CYS A 86 9.87 -4.19 3.04
N ALA A 87 11.05 -4.19 3.66
CA ALA A 87 11.78 -2.98 3.96
C ALA A 87 12.22 -2.23 2.68
N GLN A 88 12.67 -2.96 1.66
CA GLN A 88 13.02 -2.38 0.36
C GLN A 88 11.79 -1.73 -0.32
N SER A 89 10.66 -2.45 -0.38
CA SER A 89 9.43 -1.92 -0.98
C SER A 89 8.98 -0.61 -0.30
N CYS A 90 9.00 -0.58 1.03
CA CYS A 90 8.56 0.60 1.78
C CYS A 90 9.47 1.82 1.59
N LYS A 91 10.78 1.64 1.38
CA LYS A 91 11.69 2.75 1.01
C LYS A 91 11.37 3.34 -0.37
N LYS A 92 10.88 2.50 -1.29
CA LYS A 92 10.49 2.90 -2.65
C LYS A 92 9.05 3.42 -2.73
N CYS A 93 8.21 3.09 -1.75
CA CYS A 93 6.87 3.64 -1.61
C CYS A 93 6.92 5.10 -1.11
N GLY A 94 6.09 5.96 -1.69
CA GLY A 94 5.91 7.34 -1.21
C GLY A 94 5.31 7.44 0.21
N GLU A 95 5.00 6.33 0.88
CA GLU A 95 4.66 6.31 2.30
C GLU A 95 5.83 6.69 3.19
N ALA A 96 7.07 6.31 2.81
CA ALA A 96 8.27 6.76 3.52
C ALA A 96 8.45 8.29 3.48
N ARG A 97 7.75 8.98 2.59
CA ARG A 97 7.80 10.45 2.42
C ARG A 97 6.59 11.17 3.02
N ARG A 98 5.65 10.45 3.65
CA ARG A 98 4.55 11.14 4.34
C ARG A 98 5.06 11.78 5.63
N PRO A 99 4.77 13.08 5.87
CA PRO A 99 4.85 13.63 7.22
C PRO A 99 4.01 12.76 8.15
N THR A 100 4.52 12.46 9.34
CA THR A 100 3.77 11.75 10.38
C THR A 100 2.41 12.45 10.55
N PRO A 101 1.28 11.74 10.45
CA PRO A 101 -0.01 12.36 10.67
C PRO A 101 0.00 12.99 12.06
N LYS A 102 -0.28 14.30 12.14
CA LYS A 102 -0.53 14.95 13.43
C LYS A 102 -1.65 14.15 14.09
N LYS A 103 -1.40 13.65 15.32
CA LYS A 103 -2.37 12.86 16.07
C LYS A 103 -3.73 13.55 15.94
N ALA A 104 -4.69 12.88 15.31
CA ALA A 104 -6.06 13.34 15.33
C ALA A 104 -6.48 13.31 16.79
N THR A 105 -6.63 14.49 17.40
CA THR A 105 -7.48 14.63 18.58
C THR A 105 -8.87 14.26 18.10
N TYR A 106 -9.26 13.02 18.35
CA TYR A 106 -10.66 12.62 18.26
C TYR A 106 -11.45 13.64 19.06
N VAL A 107 -12.30 14.41 18.37
CA VAL A 107 -13.34 15.19 19.04
C VAL A 107 -14.41 14.15 19.39
N ALA A 108 -14.53 13.92 20.69
CA ALA A 108 -15.58 13.10 21.29
C ALA A 108 -16.97 13.72 21.05
#